data_AF-A0A836RF04-F1
#
_entry.id   AF-A0A836RF04-F1
#
_cell.length_a   1.000
_cell.length_b   1.000
_cell.length_c   1.000
_cell.angle_alpha   90.00
_cell.angle_beta   90.00
_cell.angle_gamma   90.00
#
_symmetry.space_group_name_H-M   'P 1'
#
loop_
_entity.id
_entity.type
_entity.pdbx_description
1 polymer ?
#
loop_
_entity_poly.entity_id
_entity_poly.type
_entity_poly.pdbx_seq_one_letter_code
_entity_poly.pdbx_strand_id
1 'polypeptide(L)'
;MIKIIEMQIKIARRLTPEEILEMEKQIESTLDFDIRKIEIKSREDIKRKWSIYTEWANLHYAYKAYEEEGENYYIYEENFNLPIKELLKILTEKKIQLLNEISKGVESISDLARKVKRDVTNVYRDLKTLEKLKIIKLEKVGKNVIPKITAERITIELI
;
A
#
# COMPACT_ATOMS: atom_id res chain seq x y z
N MET A 1 -25.95 -17.22 16.83
CA MET A 1 -25.12 -16.71 15.72
C MET A 1 -24.01 -15.86 16.32
N ILE A 2 -22.74 -16.21 16.11
CA ILE A 2 -21.62 -15.34 16.48
C ILE A 2 -21.54 -14.26 15.41
N LYS A 3 -21.77 -13.00 15.78
CA LYS A 3 -21.61 -11.85 14.89
C LYS A 3 -20.12 -11.74 14.57
N ILE A 4 -19.73 -11.95 13.32
CA ILE A 4 -18.36 -11.69 12.88
C ILE A 4 -18.18 -10.17 12.91
N ILE A 5 -17.25 -9.70 13.72
CA ILE A 5 -16.85 -8.29 13.75
C ILE A 5 -16.05 -8.05 12.48
N GLU A 6 -16.56 -7.16 11.62
CA GLU A 6 -15.82 -6.67 10.45
C GLU A 6 -14.90 -5.54 10.89
N MET A 7 -13.74 -5.44 10.25
CA MET A 7 -12.76 -4.41 10.52
C MET A 7 -12.22 -3.87 9.21
N GLN A 8 -11.93 -2.57 9.21
CA GLN A 8 -11.19 -1.94 8.14
C GLN A 8 -9.74 -1.74 8.59
N ILE A 9 -8.78 -2.14 7.77
CA ILE A 9 -7.38 -1.79 7.95
C ILE A 9 -7.00 -0.76 6.89
N LYS A 10 -6.41 0.35 7.36
CA LYS A 10 -5.94 1.46 6.54
C LYS A 10 -4.42 1.50 6.60
N ILE A 11 -3.78 1.43 5.45
CA ILE A 11 -2.32 1.46 5.32
C ILE A 11 -1.94 2.75 4.61
N ALA A 12 -1.48 3.74 5.38
CA ALA A 12 -0.90 4.94 4.82
C ALA A 12 0.56 4.63 4.44
N ARG A 13 0.92 4.80 3.17
CA ARG A 13 2.24 4.50 2.63
C ARG A 13 2.67 5.53 1.61
N ARG A 14 3.99 5.68 1.45
CA ARG A 14 4.54 6.45 0.33
C ARG A 14 4.36 5.66 -0.97
N LEU A 15 3.88 6.34 -2.00
CA LEU A 15 3.94 5.82 -3.37
C LEU A 15 5.28 6.17 -4.00
N THR A 16 5.80 5.28 -4.84
CA THR A 16 6.89 5.65 -5.76
C THR A 16 6.35 6.41 -6.96
N PRO A 17 7.17 7.20 -7.67
CA PRO A 17 6.76 7.89 -8.89
C PRO A 17 6.15 6.94 -9.93
N GLU A 18 6.70 5.73 -10.05
CA GLU A 18 6.19 4.71 -10.96
C GLU A 18 4.80 4.22 -10.55
N GLU A 19 4.56 4.03 -9.24
CA GLU A 19 3.23 3.65 -8.74
C GLU A 19 2.21 4.77 -8.96
N ILE A 20 2.60 6.04 -8.76
CA ILE A 20 1.72 7.19 -9.02
C ILE A 20 1.29 7.20 -10.49
N LEU A 21 2.25 7.06 -11.42
CA LEU A 21 1.96 6.99 -12.86
C LEU A 21 1.09 5.79 -13.23
N GLU A 22 1.35 4.62 -12.63
CA GLU A 22 0.56 3.42 -12.89
C GLU A 22 -0.89 3.62 -12.44
N MET A 23 -1.10 4.18 -11.26
CA MET A 23 -2.43 4.47 -10.72
C MET A 23 -3.15 5.56 -11.54
N GLU A 24 -2.47 6.64 -11.91
CA GLU A 24 -3.02 7.69 -12.78
C GLU A 24 -3.51 7.08 -14.11
N LYS A 25 -2.68 6.24 -14.76
CA LYS A 25 -3.04 5.55 -16.01
C LYS A 25 -4.19 4.56 -15.81
N GLN A 26 -4.22 3.84 -14.70
CA GLN A 26 -5.33 2.93 -14.39
C GLN A 26 -6.64 3.70 -14.29
N ILE A 27 -6.67 4.81 -13.55
CA ILE A 27 -7.85 5.68 -13.50
C ILE A 27 -8.24 6.10 -14.91
N GLU A 28 -7.33 6.72 -15.68
CA GLU A 28 -7.61 7.19 -17.04
C GLU A 28 -8.16 6.09 -17.96
N SER A 29 -7.63 4.87 -17.87
CA SER A 29 -8.06 3.73 -18.70
C SER A 29 -9.48 3.24 -18.41
N THR A 30 -10.01 3.53 -17.21
CA THR A 30 -11.35 3.10 -16.79
C THR A 30 -12.45 4.11 -17.12
N LEU A 31 -12.09 5.31 -17.57
CA LEU A 31 -13.03 6.40 -17.79
C LEU A 31 -13.59 6.41 -19.21
N ASP A 32 -14.89 6.71 -19.29
CA ASP A 32 -15.62 6.95 -20.53
C ASP A 32 -15.52 8.41 -21.01
N PHE A 33 -14.69 9.23 -20.36
CA PHE A 33 -14.50 10.64 -20.67
C PHE A 33 -13.05 11.09 -20.41
N ASP A 34 -12.66 12.19 -21.05
CA ASP A 34 -11.35 12.82 -20.79
C ASP A 34 -11.39 13.56 -19.45
N ILE A 35 -10.69 13.02 -18.45
CA ILE A 35 -10.60 13.60 -17.10
C ILE A 35 -9.90 14.96 -17.08
N ARG A 36 -9.12 15.28 -18.12
CA ARG A 36 -8.47 16.59 -18.28
C ARG A 36 -9.45 17.65 -18.82
N LYS A 37 -10.61 17.23 -19.33
CA LYS A 37 -11.64 18.07 -19.95
C LYS A 37 -13.03 17.67 -19.46
N ILE A 38 -13.26 17.80 -18.15
CA ILE A 38 -14.52 17.42 -17.53
C ILE A 38 -15.66 18.33 -18.00
N GLU A 39 -16.65 17.73 -18.65
CA GLU A 39 -17.97 18.33 -18.88
C GLU A 39 -18.96 17.87 -17.80
N ILE A 40 -19.68 18.82 -17.19
CA ILE A 40 -20.73 18.56 -16.20
C ILE A 40 -22.10 18.71 -16.87
N LYS A 41 -22.91 17.63 -16.87
CA LYS A 41 -24.23 17.61 -17.53
C LYS A 41 -25.39 17.47 -16.53
N SER A 42 -25.13 17.05 -15.30
CA SER A 42 -26.13 16.86 -14.25
C SER A 42 -25.52 16.94 -12.83
N ARG A 43 -26.36 16.98 -11.77
CA ARG A 43 -25.88 16.91 -10.38
C ARG A 43 -25.27 15.54 -10.04
N GLU A 44 -25.86 14.46 -10.53
CA GLU A 44 -25.29 13.11 -10.43
C GLU A 44 -23.90 13.02 -11.09
N ASP A 45 -23.71 13.67 -12.24
CA ASP A 45 -22.38 13.76 -12.88
C ASP A 45 -21.37 14.47 -12.00
N ILE A 46 -21.77 15.57 -11.33
CA ILE A 46 -20.87 16.26 -10.39
C ILE A 46 -20.41 15.29 -9.33
N LYS A 47 -21.33 14.58 -8.67
CA LYS A 47 -20.98 13.67 -7.57
C LYS A 47 -20.04 12.55 -8.02
N ARG A 48 -20.34 11.90 -9.15
CA ARG A 48 -19.50 10.81 -9.72
C ARG A 48 -18.14 11.35 -10.16
N LYS A 49 -18.12 12.38 -11.01
CA LYS A 49 -16.88 12.87 -11.63
C LYS A 49 -15.98 13.61 -10.63
N TRP A 50 -16.56 14.27 -9.63
CA TRP A 50 -15.78 14.97 -8.60
C TRP A 50 -14.90 14.03 -7.80
N SER A 51 -15.43 12.88 -7.37
CA SER A 51 -14.65 11.89 -6.62
C SER A 51 -13.46 11.39 -7.44
N ILE A 52 -13.72 11.00 -8.69
CA ILE A 52 -12.70 10.48 -9.61
C ILE A 52 -11.66 11.58 -9.94
N TYR A 53 -12.12 12.79 -10.23
CA TYR A 53 -11.23 13.93 -10.51
C TYR A 53 -10.32 14.24 -9.33
N THR A 54 -10.86 14.23 -8.11
CA THR A 54 -10.07 14.51 -6.90
C THR A 54 -8.96 13.49 -6.74
N GLU A 55 -9.29 12.19 -6.90
CA GLU A 55 -8.30 11.11 -6.82
C GLU A 55 -7.23 11.22 -7.91
N TRP A 56 -7.64 11.40 -9.17
CA TRP A 56 -6.73 11.59 -10.30
C TRP A 56 -5.84 12.84 -10.12
N ALA A 57 -6.42 13.98 -9.73
CA ALA A 57 -5.69 15.23 -9.57
C ALA A 57 -4.64 15.11 -8.46
N ASN A 58 -4.96 14.45 -7.35
CA ASN A 58 -4.00 14.21 -6.28
C ASN A 58 -2.78 13.42 -6.78
N LEU A 59 -2.99 12.36 -7.57
CA LEU A 59 -1.90 11.58 -8.18
C LEU A 59 -1.12 12.40 -9.22
N HIS A 60 -1.83 13.08 -10.12
CA HIS A 60 -1.25 13.87 -11.21
C HIS A 60 -0.34 14.98 -10.68
N TYR A 61 -0.82 15.76 -9.70
CA TYR A 61 -0.04 16.85 -9.11
C TYR A 61 1.05 16.35 -8.18
N ALA A 62 0.85 15.20 -7.51
CA ALA A 62 1.94 14.56 -6.77
C ALA A 62 3.10 14.16 -7.69
N TYR A 63 2.80 13.58 -8.86
CA TYR A 63 3.83 13.21 -9.83
C TYR A 63 4.57 14.46 -10.36
N LYS A 64 3.84 15.51 -10.73
CA LYS A 64 4.45 16.78 -11.17
C LYS A 64 5.36 17.40 -10.11
N ALA A 65 4.92 17.43 -8.86
CA ALA A 65 5.72 17.94 -7.75
C ALA A 65 7.00 17.12 -7.54
N TYR A 66 6.96 15.81 -7.80
CA TYR A 66 8.14 14.96 -7.79
C TYR A 66 9.11 15.31 -8.94
N GLU A 67 8.62 15.54 -10.16
CA GLU A 67 9.47 15.94 -11.30
C GLU A 67 10.10 17.33 -11.11
N GLU A 68 9.38 18.26 -10.50
CA GLU A 68 9.82 19.66 -10.33
C GLU A 68 10.75 19.88 -9.13
N GLU A 69 10.46 19.26 -7.98
CA GLU A 69 11.16 19.52 -6.70
C GLU A 69 11.94 18.33 -6.15
N GLY A 70 11.79 17.12 -6.72
CA GLY A 70 12.56 15.91 -6.37
C GLY A 70 12.31 15.30 -4.98
N GLU A 71 11.70 16.02 -4.03
CA GLU A 71 11.56 15.58 -2.64
C GLU A 71 10.11 15.52 -2.10
N ASN A 72 9.08 15.70 -2.92
CA ASN A 72 7.71 15.53 -2.47
C ASN A 72 7.29 14.04 -2.52
N TYR A 73 7.04 13.45 -1.35
CA TYR A 73 6.48 12.11 -1.23
C TYR A 73 4.97 12.18 -1.08
N TYR A 74 4.25 11.40 -1.89
CA TYR A 74 2.79 11.29 -1.79
C TYR A 74 2.41 10.12 -0.88
N ILE A 75 1.68 10.43 0.19
CA ILE A 75 1.11 9.42 1.09
C ILE A 75 -0.25 9.02 0.55
N TYR A 76 -0.38 7.74 0.21
CA TYR A 76 -1.63 7.13 -0.20
C TYR A 76 -2.16 6.19 0.89
N GLU A 77 -3.48 6.17 1.09
CA GLU A 77 -4.13 5.31 2.06
C GLU A 77 -4.82 4.14 1.38
N GLU A 78 -4.23 2.95 1.51
CA GLU A 78 -4.81 1.70 1.06
C GLU A 78 -5.88 1.25 2.07
N ASN A 79 -7.09 0.96 1.60
CA ASN A 79 -8.19 0.51 2.44
C ASN A 79 -8.47 -0.97 2.18
N PHE A 80 -8.38 -1.82 3.20
CA PHE A 80 -8.73 -3.23 3.10
C PHE A 80 -9.79 -3.61 4.13
N ASN A 81 -10.83 -4.31 3.69
CA ASN A 81 -11.85 -4.87 4.58
C ASN A 81 -11.52 -6.32 4.88
N LEU A 82 -11.26 -6.62 6.16
CA LEU A 82 -10.82 -7.94 6.59
C LEU A 82 -11.59 -8.36 7.86
N PRO A 83 -12.02 -9.64 7.96
CA PRO A 83 -12.51 -10.17 9.23
C PRO A 83 -11.42 -10.07 10.31
N ILE A 84 -11.80 -9.79 11.56
CA ILE A 84 -10.85 -9.73 12.70
C ILE A 84 -9.92 -10.94 12.78
N LYS A 85 -10.44 -12.14 12.45
CA LYS A 85 -9.66 -13.39 12.46
C LYS A 85 -8.54 -13.39 11.43
N GLU A 86 -8.72 -12.74 10.28
CA GLU A 86 -7.67 -12.61 9.27
C GLU A 86 -6.63 -11.58 9.70
N LEU A 87 -7.08 -10.44 10.22
CA LEU A 87 -6.20 -9.40 10.76
C LEU A 87 -5.24 -9.96 11.82
N LEU A 88 -5.77 -10.73 12.79
CA LEU A 88 -4.96 -11.35 13.84
C LEU A 88 -3.94 -12.39 13.31
N LYS A 89 -4.15 -12.95 12.12
CA LYS A 89 -3.17 -13.83 11.46
C LYS A 89 -2.06 -13.04 10.75
N ILE A 90 -2.33 -11.80 10.38
CA ILE A 90 -1.42 -10.89 9.67
C ILE A 90 -0.56 -10.11 10.67
N LEU A 91 -1.13 -9.67 11.79
CA LEU A 91 -0.42 -8.92 12.82
C LEU A 91 -0.04 -9.78 14.02
N THR A 92 0.47 -10.99 13.75
CA THR A 92 1.01 -11.85 14.82
C THR A 92 2.32 -11.30 15.35
N GLU A 93 2.64 -11.63 16.61
CA GLU A 93 3.93 -11.27 17.23
C GLU A 93 5.13 -11.63 16.35
N LYS A 94 5.11 -12.83 15.75
CA LYS A 94 6.16 -13.28 14.83
C LYS A 94 6.32 -12.40 13.58
N LYS A 95 5.23 -11.84 13.05
CA LYS A 95 5.26 -10.94 11.89
C LYS A 95 5.64 -9.52 12.29
N ILE A 96 5.19 -9.04 13.45
CA ILE A 96 5.64 -7.77 14.05
C ILE A 96 7.16 -7.82 14.30
N GLN A 97 7.69 -8.94 14.76
CA GLN A 97 9.13 -9.14 14.92
C GLN A 97 9.88 -9.02 13.58
N LEU A 98 9.31 -9.53 12.46
CA LEU A 98 9.91 -9.33 11.14
C LEU A 98 9.96 -7.83 10.79
N LEU A 99 8.87 -7.09 11.00
CA LEU A 99 8.84 -5.65 10.74
C LEU A 99 9.89 -4.90 11.58
N ASN A 100 10.04 -5.25 12.86
CA ASN A 100 11.04 -4.65 13.74
C ASN A 100 12.48 -4.94 13.32
N GLU A 101 12.77 -6.12 12.75
CA GLU A 101 14.11 -6.40 12.22
C GLU A 101 14.34 -5.74 10.85
N ILE A 102 13.31 -5.63 10.02
CA ILE A 102 13.39 -4.91 8.74
C ILE A 102 13.67 -3.43 8.97
N SER A 103 13.04 -2.79 9.97
CA SER A 103 13.26 -1.37 10.28
C SER A 103 14.70 -1.06 10.74
N LYS A 104 15.42 -2.06 11.27
CA LYS A 104 16.83 -1.96 11.64
C LYS A 104 17.79 -2.19 10.46
N GLY A 105 17.27 -2.54 9.29
CA GLY A 105 18.04 -2.89 8.10
C GLY A 105 18.39 -4.38 8.02
N VAL A 106 18.15 -4.96 6.84
CA VAL A 106 18.47 -6.35 6.51
C VAL A 106 19.04 -6.45 5.10
N GLU A 107 19.97 -7.38 4.88
CA GLU A 107 20.65 -7.51 3.59
C GLU A 107 19.94 -8.48 2.63
N SER A 108 19.09 -9.36 3.15
CA SER A 108 18.30 -10.32 2.38
C SER A 108 17.24 -11.00 3.25
N ILE A 109 16.34 -11.76 2.63
CA ILE A 109 15.39 -12.63 3.34
C ILE A 109 16.11 -13.67 4.20
N SER A 110 17.21 -14.25 3.71
CA SER A 110 18.01 -15.22 4.47
C SER A 110 18.68 -14.57 5.68
N ASP A 111 19.13 -13.32 5.55
CA ASP A 111 19.69 -12.56 6.66
C ASP A 111 18.63 -12.27 7.74
N LEU A 112 17.46 -11.77 7.32
CA LEU A 112 16.32 -11.58 8.21
C LEU A 112 15.96 -12.88 8.96
N ALA A 113 15.90 -14.01 8.25
CA ALA A 113 15.58 -15.30 8.82
C ALA A 113 16.57 -15.74 9.91
N ARG A 114 17.88 -15.48 9.72
CA ARG A 114 18.89 -15.72 10.75
C ARG A 114 18.69 -14.82 11.97
N LYS A 115 18.44 -13.51 11.76
CA LYS A 115 18.22 -12.55 12.85
C LYS A 115 17.03 -12.94 13.73
N VAL A 116 15.94 -13.40 13.14
CA VAL A 116 14.76 -13.87 13.88
C VAL A 116 14.82 -15.35 14.29
N LYS A 117 15.89 -16.07 13.94
CA LYS A 117 16.09 -17.51 14.22
C LYS A 117 14.93 -18.38 13.70
N ARG A 118 14.52 -18.15 12.45
CA ARG A 118 13.43 -18.90 11.79
C ARG A 118 13.87 -19.46 10.44
N ASP A 119 13.15 -20.47 9.97
CA ASP A 119 13.31 -21.01 8.63
C ASP A 119 12.99 -19.97 7.54
N VAL A 120 13.82 -19.93 6.48
CA VAL A 120 13.73 -18.95 5.38
C VAL A 120 12.40 -19.06 4.64
N THR A 121 11.90 -20.27 4.41
CA THR A 121 10.63 -20.49 3.70
C THR A 121 9.46 -19.92 4.51
N ASN A 122 9.47 -20.13 5.82
CA ASN A 122 8.44 -19.58 6.70
C ASN A 122 8.50 -18.05 6.78
N VAL A 123 9.70 -17.47 6.82
CA VAL A 123 9.87 -16.01 6.76
C VAL A 123 9.36 -15.46 5.43
N TYR A 124 9.72 -16.08 4.31
CA TYR A 124 9.24 -15.67 2.99
C TYR A 124 7.71 -15.68 2.89
N ARG A 125 7.03 -16.72 3.39
CA ARG A 125 5.57 -16.80 3.41
C ARG A 125 4.93 -15.69 4.26
N ASP A 126 5.52 -15.39 5.41
CA ASP A 126 5.07 -14.28 6.26
C ASP A 126 5.26 -12.93 5.55
N LEU A 127 6.42 -12.70 4.93
CA LEU A 127 6.69 -11.50 4.13
C LEU A 127 5.69 -11.35 2.99
N LYS A 128 5.35 -12.43 2.29
CA LYS A 128 4.32 -12.41 1.24
C LYS A 128 2.93 -12.04 1.77
N THR A 129 2.62 -12.37 3.01
CA THR A 129 1.36 -11.96 3.64
C THR A 129 1.37 -10.46 3.94
N LEU A 130 2.48 -9.92 4.42
CA LEU A 130 2.65 -8.48 4.67
C LEU A 130 2.67 -7.66 3.38
N GLU A 131 3.31 -8.18 2.33
CA GLU A 131 3.39 -7.55 1.00
C GLU A 131 2.01 -7.42 0.33
N LYS A 132 1.12 -8.41 0.52
CA LYS A 132 -0.26 -8.34 -0.01
C LYS A 132 -1.06 -7.16 0.53
N LEU A 133 -0.74 -6.69 1.73
CA LEU A 133 -1.36 -5.51 2.34
C LEU A 133 -0.54 -4.23 2.13
N LYS A 134 0.48 -4.27 1.25
CA LYS A 134 1.35 -3.12 0.98
C LYS A 134 2.08 -2.57 2.22
N ILE A 135 2.21 -3.38 3.28
CA ILE A 135 2.97 -3.02 4.49
C ILE A 135 4.47 -3.00 4.19
N ILE A 136 4.90 -3.96 3.37
CA ILE A 136 6.27 -4.06 2.87
C ILE A 136 6.26 -4.23 1.36
N LYS A 137 7.42 -4.03 0.75
CA LYS A 137 7.75 -4.50 -0.61
C LYS A 137 8.99 -5.39 -0.58
N LEU A 138 9.05 -6.36 -1.49
CA LEU A 138 10.24 -7.16 -1.73
C LEU A 138 10.99 -6.62 -2.95
N GLU A 139 12.16 -6.02 -2.73
CA GLU A 139 12.99 -5.48 -3.80
C GLU A 139 14.12 -6.44 -4.17
N LYS A 140 14.30 -6.68 -5.47
CA LYS A 140 15.43 -7.46 -5.96
C LYS A 140 16.65 -6.55 -6.12
N VAL A 141 17.71 -6.84 -5.39
CA VAL A 141 18.98 -6.11 -5.45
C VAL A 141 20.09 -7.11 -5.77
N GLY A 142 20.56 -7.08 -7.03
CA GLY A 142 21.49 -8.08 -7.57
C GLY A 142 20.90 -9.49 -7.48
N LYS A 143 21.57 -10.37 -6.72
CA LYS A 143 21.12 -11.75 -6.46
C LYS A 143 20.20 -11.89 -5.24
N ASN A 144 20.05 -10.84 -4.44
CA ASN A 144 19.31 -10.87 -3.19
C ASN A 144 17.91 -10.27 -3.36
N VAL A 145 17.01 -10.66 -2.46
CA VAL A 145 15.71 -10.02 -2.27
C VAL A 145 15.71 -9.38 -0.89
N ILE A 146 15.45 -8.08 -0.84
CA ILE A 146 15.49 -7.26 0.37
C ILE A 146 14.07 -6.79 0.67
N PRO A 147 13.49 -7.17 1.82
CA PRO A 147 12.23 -6.59 2.27
C PRO A 147 12.44 -5.15 2.76
N LYS A 148 11.55 -4.24 2.36
CA LYS A 148 11.52 -2.84 2.84
C LYS A 148 10.12 -2.48 3.32
N ILE A 149 10.03 -1.79 4.45
CA ILE A 149 8.76 -1.25 4.94
C ILE A 149 8.35 -0.10 4.04
N THR A 150 7.10 -0.13 3.58
CA THR A 150 6.46 0.92 2.79
C THR A 150 5.37 1.64 3.58
N ALA A 151 4.74 0.95 4.52
CA ALA A 151 3.76 1.56 5.41
C ALA A 151 4.41 2.55 6.38
N GLU A 152 3.85 3.75 6.43
CA GLU A 152 4.15 4.74 7.47
C GLU A 152 3.21 4.58 8.66
N ARG A 153 1.94 4.23 8.40
CA ARG A 153 0.92 4.09 9.43
C ARG A 153 -0.05 2.97 9.09
N ILE A 154 -0.37 2.16 10.10
CA ILE A 154 -1.40 1.13 10.05
C ILE A 154 -2.49 1.54 11.04
N THR A 155 -3.70 1.75 10.54
CA THR A 155 -4.88 2.05 11.38
C THR A 155 -5.87 0.92 11.26
N ILE A 156 -6.49 0.56 12.38
CA ILE A 156 -7.46 -0.53 12.47
C ILE A 156 -8.75 0.07 13.03
N GLU A 157 -9.83 -0.05 12.28
CA GLU A 157 -11.14 0.50 12.62
C GLU A 157 -12.16 -0.65 12.72
N LEU A 158 -13.00 -0.61 13.77
CA LEU A 158 -14.14 -1.51 13.92
C LEU A 158 -15.32 -0.94 13.12
N ILE A 159 -15.95 -1.77 12.29
CA ILE A 159 -17.10 -1.38 11.45
C ILE A 159 -18.33 -2.25 11.72
#